data_AF-A0A1Y3BTI2-F1
#
_entry.id   AF-A0A1Y3BTI2-F1
#
_cell.length_a   1.000
_cell.length_b   1.000
_cell.length_c   1.000
_cell.angle_alpha   90.00
_cell.angle_beta   90.00
_cell.angle_gamma   90.00
#
_symmetry.space_group_name_H-M   'P 1'
#
loop_
_entity.id
_entity.type
_entity.pdbx_description
1 polymer ?
#
loop_
_entity_poly.entity_id
_entity_poly.type
_entity_poly.pdbx_seq_one_letter_code
_entity_poly.pdbx_strand_id
1 'polypeptide(L)'
;MEHRGATSGDNLTGDGAGVLSSIPYEYYSKTVKETYNIILPEPGKYATGILFLDKITNTQVEEKFASIANENGLRIICWRTVPKNSSVIGEMARTQEPLMRQVFVESVETDIDEREFQRKLFALRKYSTHQLVKEGFRYYICSLSTKIIIYKGQFTPAQLWQYFDDLWDPEFRCYLALVHARFSTNTYPSWERAHPNRYLAHNGEINTLRGNINLMRAREGVMSSKYFGKKLSKLYPVVEPNMSDSGSLDNVLEFLVVVGGRTLPEAVMTMVPEAWQNDTEMHPEKKLFYQWSGCAMEPWDGPALLTFTDGRYIGAILDRNGLRPA
;
A
#
# COMPACT_ATOMS: atom_id res chain seq x y z
N MET A 1 19.79 -7.65 -3.46
CA MET A 1 18.99 -8.40 -2.46
C MET A 1 18.72 -9.86 -2.85
N GLU A 2 19.23 -10.38 -3.98
CA GLU A 2 18.89 -11.73 -4.46
C GLU A 2 19.25 -12.85 -3.47
N HIS A 3 20.41 -12.79 -2.80
CA HIS A 3 20.80 -13.78 -1.79
C HIS A 3 19.88 -13.82 -0.55
N ARG A 4 18.96 -12.86 -0.41
CA ARG A 4 17.97 -12.80 0.69
C ARG A 4 16.55 -13.12 0.24
N GLY A 5 16.32 -13.34 -1.06
CA GLY A 5 15.04 -13.73 -1.63
C GLY A 5 14.96 -15.24 -1.85
N ALA A 6 13.75 -15.79 -1.83
CA ALA A 6 13.49 -17.18 -2.17
C ALA A 6 13.03 -17.28 -3.63
N THR A 7 13.43 -18.37 -4.28
CA THR A 7 12.87 -18.82 -5.55
C THR A 7 12.11 -20.13 -5.34
N SER A 8 11.02 -20.32 -6.07
CA SER A 8 10.24 -21.54 -6.07
C SER A 8 10.97 -22.66 -6.84
N GLY A 9 10.37 -23.85 -6.90
CA GLY A 9 10.99 -25.04 -7.52
C GLY A 9 11.35 -24.91 -9.01
N ASP A 10 10.85 -23.88 -9.71
CA ASP A 10 11.22 -23.56 -11.09
C ASP A 10 12.44 -22.63 -11.22
N ASN A 11 13.08 -22.25 -10.10
CA ASN A 11 14.22 -21.32 -9.98
C ASN A 11 14.00 -19.91 -10.59
N LEU A 12 12.81 -19.62 -11.12
CA LEU A 12 12.48 -18.36 -11.79
C LEU A 12 11.33 -17.60 -11.12
N THR A 13 10.47 -18.30 -10.37
CA THR A 13 9.40 -17.67 -9.60
C THR A 13 9.94 -17.22 -8.25
N GLY A 14 10.15 -15.91 -8.10
CA GLY A 14 10.46 -15.30 -6.81
C GLY A 14 9.23 -15.17 -5.90
N ASP A 15 9.46 -15.18 -4.59
CA ASP A 15 8.41 -15.01 -3.56
C ASP A 15 7.70 -13.65 -3.57
N GLY A 16 8.34 -12.66 -4.20
CA GLY A 16 7.80 -11.34 -4.42
C GLY A 16 8.89 -10.27 -4.39
N ALA A 17 8.80 -9.32 -5.31
CA ALA A 17 9.63 -8.12 -5.32
C ALA A 17 8.83 -6.93 -5.81
N GLY A 18 9.30 -5.74 -5.47
CA GLY A 18 8.67 -4.51 -5.93
C GLY A 18 9.41 -3.25 -5.55
N VAL A 19 8.92 -2.16 -6.11
CA VAL A 19 9.35 -0.79 -5.86
C VAL A 19 8.12 0.08 -5.64
N LEU A 20 8.17 0.89 -4.59
CA LEU A 20 7.33 2.07 -4.42
C LEU A 20 8.18 3.25 -4.89
N SER A 21 7.65 4.07 -5.80
CA SER A 21 8.30 5.30 -6.23
C SER A 21 7.36 6.49 -6.08
N SER A 22 7.91 7.70 -6.14
CA SER A 22 7.08 8.87 -6.46
C SER A 22 6.45 8.70 -7.85
N ILE A 23 5.28 9.27 -8.07
CA ILE A 23 4.60 9.26 -9.37
C ILE A 23 5.47 9.97 -10.42
N PRO A 24 5.81 9.32 -11.55
CA PRO A 24 6.56 9.94 -12.65
C PRO A 24 5.60 10.72 -13.56
N TYR A 25 5.32 11.97 -13.20
CA TYR A 25 4.30 12.79 -13.88
C TYR A 25 4.58 12.94 -15.39
N GLU A 26 5.80 13.28 -15.77
CA GLU A 26 6.18 13.54 -17.16
C GLU A 26 5.95 12.30 -18.04
N TYR A 27 6.37 11.13 -17.55
CA TYR A 27 6.12 9.85 -18.21
C TYR A 27 4.62 9.59 -18.38
N TYR A 28 3.82 9.65 -17.31
CA TYR A 28 2.39 9.35 -17.41
C TYR A 28 1.62 10.37 -18.24
N SER A 29 1.94 11.66 -18.12
CA SER A 29 1.31 12.73 -18.91
C SER A 29 1.54 12.50 -20.41
N LYS A 30 2.78 12.18 -20.79
CA LYS A 30 3.14 11.80 -22.16
C LYS A 30 2.38 10.55 -22.61
N THR A 31 2.49 9.43 -21.89
CA THR A 31 1.89 8.16 -22.30
C THR A 31 0.37 8.23 -22.39
N VAL A 32 -0.29 8.90 -21.43
CA VAL A 32 -1.76 9.05 -21.45
C VAL A 32 -2.21 9.94 -22.60
N LYS A 33 -1.48 11.02 -22.89
CA LYS A 33 -1.76 11.87 -24.05
C LYS A 33 -1.59 11.12 -25.37
N GLU A 34 -0.50 10.38 -25.54
CA GLU A 34 -0.22 9.61 -26.76
C GLU A 34 -1.23 8.47 -26.98
N THR A 35 -1.63 7.77 -25.92
CA THR A 35 -2.47 6.57 -26.02
C THR A 35 -3.97 6.90 -26.05
N TYR A 36 -4.40 7.89 -25.27
CA TYR A 36 -5.82 8.18 -25.02
C TYR A 36 -6.25 9.57 -25.48
N ASN A 37 -5.33 10.41 -25.98
CA ASN A 37 -5.59 11.82 -26.33
C ASN A 37 -6.18 12.62 -25.15
N ILE A 38 -5.72 12.33 -23.93
CA ILE A 38 -6.15 12.98 -22.69
C ILE A 38 -4.97 13.74 -22.08
N ILE A 39 -5.23 14.95 -21.60
CA ILE A 39 -4.26 15.74 -20.84
C ILE A 39 -4.48 15.45 -19.35
N LEU A 40 -3.47 14.92 -18.68
CA LEU A 40 -3.54 14.70 -17.24
C LEU A 40 -3.50 16.05 -16.49
N PRO A 41 -4.25 16.17 -15.38
CA PRO A 41 -4.10 17.31 -14.47
C PRO A 41 -2.69 17.40 -13.88
N GLU A 42 -2.33 18.58 -13.36
CA GLU A 42 -1.06 18.80 -12.67
C GLU A 42 -0.86 17.87 -11.45
N PRO A 43 0.39 17.61 -11.03
CA PRO A 43 0.69 16.81 -9.84
C PRO A 43 -0.10 17.27 -8.61
N GLY A 44 -0.67 16.31 -7.87
CA GLY A 44 -1.52 16.58 -6.71
C GLY A 44 -3.00 16.86 -7.04
N LYS A 45 -3.35 17.19 -8.29
CA LYS A 45 -4.74 17.34 -8.74
C LYS A 45 -5.37 16.06 -9.29
N TYR A 46 -4.56 15.03 -9.53
CA TYR A 46 -5.02 13.68 -9.80
C TYR A 46 -4.31 12.67 -8.89
N ALA A 47 -4.92 11.50 -8.78
CA ALA A 47 -4.35 10.31 -8.19
C ALA A 47 -4.25 9.20 -9.22
N THR A 48 -3.28 8.32 -9.04
CA THR A 48 -3.16 7.11 -9.84
C THR A 48 -2.82 5.91 -8.98
N GLY A 49 -3.08 4.73 -9.52
CA GLY A 49 -2.96 3.48 -8.79
C GLY A 49 -3.02 2.27 -9.69
N ILE A 50 -2.24 1.24 -9.39
CA ILE A 50 -2.27 -0.04 -10.09
C ILE A 50 -3.17 -1.02 -9.33
N LEU A 51 -4.11 -1.61 -10.07
CA LEU A 51 -5.04 -2.61 -9.60
C LEU A 51 -4.73 -3.96 -10.26
N PHE A 52 -4.82 -5.03 -9.47
CA PHE A 52 -4.76 -6.41 -9.93
C PHE A 52 -6.17 -6.96 -10.05
N LEU A 53 -6.54 -7.29 -11.29
CA LEU A 53 -7.86 -7.76 -11.68
C LEU A 53 -7.76 -9.11 -12.40
N ASP A 54 -8.87 -9.83 -12.49
CA ASP A 54 -8.98 -10.95 -13.42
C ASP A 54 -9.24 -10.46 -14.85
N LYS A 55 -8.61 -11.13 -15.83
CA LYS A 55 -8.76 -10.80 -17.26
C LYS A 55 -10.22 -10.85 -17.72
N ILE A 56 -11.01 -11.79 -17.19
CA ILE A 56 -12.38 -12.05 -17.65
C ILE A 56 -13.36 -11.00 -17.10
N THR A 57 -13.20 -10.60 -15.84
CA THR A 57 -14.18 -9.74 -15.13
C THR A 57 -13.75 -8.28 -15.05
N ASN A 58 -12.61 -7.91 -15.65
CA ASN A 58 -12.03 -6.57 -15.54
C ASN A 58 -13.01 -5.44 -15.89
N THR A 59 -13.76 -5.53 -17.00
CA THR A 59 -14.69 -4.47 -17.43
C THR A 59 -15.77 -4.21 -16.37
N GLN A 60 -16.38 -5.28 -15.85
CA GLN A 60 -17.41 -5.18 -14.82
C GLN A 60 -16.86 -4.57 -13.52
N VAL A 61 -15.62 -4.94 -13.16
CA VAL A 61 -14.93 -4.38 -12.00
C VAL A 61 -14.63 -2.90 -12.20
N GLU A 62 -14.18 -2.49 -13.38
CA GLU A 62 -13.90 -1.08 -13.73
C GLU A 62 -15.17 -0.22 -13.69
N GLU A 63 -16.30 -0.73 -14.19
CA GLU A 63 -17.61 -0.06 -14.13
C GLU A 63 -18.09 0.13 -12.69
N LYS A 64 -18.02 -0.92 -11.88
CA LYS A 64 -18.38 -0.84 -10.44
C LYS A 64 -17.44 0.09 -9.69
N PHE A 65 -16.15 0.03 -9.96
CA PHE A 65 -15.18 0.97 -9.38
C PHE A 65 -15.52 2.41 -9.74
N ALA A 66 -15.89 2.70 -10.99
CA ALA A 66 -16.33 4.01 -11.42
C ALA A 66 -17.62 4.46 -10.71
N SER A 67 -18.61 3.58 -10.52
CA SER A 67 -19.81 3.88 -9.73
C SER A 67 -19.47 4.28 -8.30
N ILE A 68 -18.62 3.49 -7.63
CA ILE A 68 -18.18 3.78 -6.26
C ILE A 68 -17.37 5.08 -6.22
N ALA A 69 -16.53 5.36 -7.21
CA ALA A 69 -15.80 6.62 -7.30
C ALA A 69 -16.75 7.82 -7.39
N ASN A 70 -17.75 7.75 -8.28
CA ASN A 70 -18.75 8.81 -8.46
C ASN A 70 -19.55 9.06 -7.17
N GLU A 71 -19.96 8.01 -6.46
CA GLU A 71 -20.63 8.12 -5.15
C GLU A 71 -19.78 8.83 -4.07
N ASN A 72 -18.46 8.86 -4.25
CA ASN A 72 -17.50 9.47 -3.34
C ASN A 72 -16.97 10.83 -3.84
N GLY A 73 -17.60 11.42 -4.87
CA GLY A 73 -17.21 12.72 -5.41
C GLY A 73 -15.87 12.67 -6.17
N LEU A 74 -15.55 11.52 -6.74
CA LEU A 74 -14.36 11.26 -7.54
C LEU A 74 -14.78 10.90 -8.97
N ARG A 75 -13.96 11.28 -9.95
CA ARG A 75 -14.17 10.96 -11.36
C ARG A 75 -12.98 10.20 -11.91
N ILE A 76 -13.25 9.15 -12.66
CA ILE A 76 -12.22 8.43 -13.42
C ILE A 76 -11.87 9.25 -14.66
N ILE A 77 -10.60 9.58 -14.82
CA ILE A 77 -10.05 10.24 -16.02
C ILE A 77 -9.90 9.22 -17.13
N CYS A 78 -9.15 8.15 -16.87
CA CYS A 78 -8.95 7.05 -17.81
C CYS A 78 -8.41 5.80 -17.10
N TRP A 79 -8.45 4.68 -17.83
CA TRP A 79 -7.77 3.44 -17.45
C TRP A 79 -6.66 3.13 -18.44
N ARG A 80 -5.50 2.75 -17.91
CA ARG A 80 -4.30 2.35 -18.66
C ARG A 80 -3.97 0.89 -18.35
N THR A 81 -3.72 0.08 -19.39
CA THR A 81 -3.09 -1.24 -19.18
C THR A 81 -1.61 -1.02 -18.91
N VAL A 82 -1.09 -1.55 -17.80
CA VAL A 82 0.35 -1.45 -17.51
C VAL A 82 1.11 -2.35 -18.50
N PRO A 83 2.05 -1.79 -19.30
CA PRO A 83 2.87 -2.58 -20.21
C PRO A 83 3.85 -3.45 -19.40
N LYS A 84 3.95 -4.70 -19.82
CA LYS A 84 4.69 -5.72 -19.08
C LYS A 84 5.21 -6.82 -19.99
N ASN A 85 6.27 -7.48 -19.57
CA ASN A 85 6.87 -8.61 -20.25
C ASN A 85 6.73 -9.91 -19.43
N SER A 86 5.65 -10.66 -19.65
CA SER A 86 5.37 -11.93 -18.96
C SER A 86 6.31 -13.09 -19.35
N SER A 87 7.22 -12.90 -20.31
CA SER A 87 8.18 -13.93 -20.70
C SER A 87 9.32 -14.12 -19.68
N VAL A 88 9.62 -13.09 -18.88
CA VAL A 88 10.74 -13.11 -17.93
C VAL A 88 10.42 -13.83 -16.63
N ILE A 89 9.14 -14.05 -16.33
CA ILE A 89 8.67 -14.68 -15.09
C ILE A 89 8.51 -16.20 -15.25
N GLY A 90 8.69 -16.92 -14.14
CA GLY A 90 8.49 -18.37 -14.07
C GLY A 90 7.05 -18.80 -14.35
N GLU A 91 6.87 -20.08 -14.67
CA GLU A 91 5.56 -20.64 -15.07
C GLU A 91 4.53 -20.48 -13.96
N MET A 92 4.93 -20.75 -12.70
CA MET A 92 4.02 -20.65 -11.55
C MET A 92 3.51 -19.21 -11.37
N ALA A 93 4.40 -18.21 -11.41
CA ALA A 93 4.00 -16.80 -11.36
C ALA A 93 3.07 -16.43 -12.52
N ARG A 94 3.35 -16.93 -13.73
CA ARG A 94 2.57 -16.65 -14.95
C ARG A 94 1.14 -17.19 -14.87
N THR A 95 0.92 -18.37 -14.26
CA THR A 95 -0.43 -18.93 -14.11
C THR A 95 -1.34 -18.08 -13.20
N GLN A 96 -0.75 -17.39 -12.21
CA GLN A 96 -1.47 -16.52 -11.27
C GLN A 96 -1.35 -15.04 -11.63
N GLU A 97 -0.80 -14.71 -12.78
CA GLU A 97 -0.51 -13.33 -13.18
C GLU A 97 -1.81 -12.52 -13.35
N PRO A 98 -1.97 -11.39 -12.64
CA PRO A 98 -3.14 -10.54 -12.77
C PRO A 98 -3.12 -9.71 -14.06
N LEU A 99 -4.30 -9.27 -14.48
CA LEU A 99 -4.40 -8.10 -15.34
C LEU A 99 -4.09 -6.87 -14.49
N MET A 100 -3.10 -6.08 -14.91
CA MET A 100 -2.69 -4.86 -14.21
C MET A 100 -3.31 -3.66 -14.89
N ARG A 101 -4.25 -3.01 -14.20
CA ARG A 101 -4.97 -1.84 -14.69
C ARG A 101 -4.61 -0.66 -13.81
N GLN A 102 -4.03 0.36 -14.44
CA GLN A 102 -3.71 1.62 -13.81
C GLN A 102 -4.87 2.59 -14.00
N VAL A 103 -5.42 3.08 -12.90
CA VAL A 103 -6.49 4.06 -12.92
C VAL A 103 -5.93 5.47 -12.73
N PHE A 104 -6.52 6.46 -13.40
CA PHE A 104 -6.30 7.88 -13.13
C PHE A 104 -7.61 8.49 -12.65
N VAL A 105 -7.56 9.16 -11.50
CA VAL A 105 -8.74 9.66 -10.77
C VAL A 105 -8.51 11.09 -10.36
N GLU A 106 -9.53 11.94 -10.48
CA GLU A 106 -9.54 13.30 -9.93
C GLU A 106 -10.75 13.51 -9.02
N SER A 107 -10.75 14.58 -8.25
CA SER A 107 -11.96 15.01 -7.57
C SER A 107 -12.88 15.75 -8.54
N VAL A 108 -14.19 15.62 -8.32
CA VAL A 108 -15.20 16.44 -8.99
C VAL A 108 -15.12 17.90 -8.50
N GLU A 109 -14.61 18.12 -7.28
CA GLU A 109 -14.37 19.44 -6.70
C GLU A 109 -13.00 19.97 -7.15
N THR A 110 -12.97 21.18 -7.73
CA THR A 110 -11.75 21.79 -8.29
C THR A 110 -10.72 22.20 -7.23
N ASP A 111 -11.21 22.64 -6.07
CA ASP A 111 -10.41 23.26 -5.01
C ASP A 111 -10.40 22.44 -3.71
N ILE A 112 -10.52 21.12 -3.86
CA ILE A 112 -10.44 20.19 -2.73
C ILE A 112 -9.09 20.28 -2.01
N ASP A 113 -9.12 20.26 -0.69
CA ASP A 113 -7.91 20.16 0.14
C ASP A 113 -7.22 18.82 -0.08
N GLU A 114 -5.88 18.82 -0.06
CA GLU A 114 -5.07 17.63 -0.32
C GLU A 114 -5.41 16.48 0.64
N ARG A 115 -5.63 16.76 1.93
CA ARG A 115 -5.97 15.74 2.92
C ARG A 115 -7.39 15.23 2.73
N GLU A 116 -8.31 16.09 2.31
CA GLU A 116 -9.66 15.66 1.97
C GLU A 116 -9.66 14.76 0.74
N PHE A 117 -8.89 15.10 -0.30
CA PHE A 117 -8.74 14.25 -1.47
C PHE A 117 -8.14 12.89 -1.10
N GLN A 118 -7.09 12.87 -0.28
CA GLN A 118 -6.49 11.63 0.24
C GLN A 118 -7.51 10.78 1.01
N ARG A 119 -8.39 11.39 1.81
CA ARG A 119 -9.47 10.68 2.52
C ARG A 119 -10.51 10.10 1.56
N LYS A 120 -10.90 10.83 0.52
CA LYS A 120 -11.82 10.32 -0.53
C LYS A 120 -11.20 9.13 -1.27
N LEU A 121 -9.90 9.18 -1.59
CA LEU A 121 -9.18 8.07 -2.22
C LEU A 121 -9.06 6.84 -1.31
N PHE A 122 -8.77 7.04 -0.02
CA PHE A 122 -8.76 5.98 0.98
C PHE A 122 -10.15 5.33 1.10
N ALA A 123 -11.20 6.14 1.18
CA ALA A 123 -12.58 5.68 1.23
C ALA A 123 -12.95 4.86 0.00
N LEU A 124 -12.62 5.37 -1.20
CA LEU A 124 -12.83 4.67 -2.46
C LEU A 124 -12.17 3.28 -2.43
N ARG A 125 -10.89 3.20 -2.04
CA ARG A 125 -10.19 1.90 -1.94
C ARG A 125 -10.84 0.96 -0.94
N LYS A 126 -11.21 1.42 0.25
CA LYS A 126 -11.89 0.57 1.25
C LYS A 126 -13.23 0.08 0.74
N TYR A 127 -14.08 0.99 0.26
CA TYR A 127 -15.43 0.66 -0.21
C TYR A 127 -15.39 -0.28 -1.42
N SER A 128 -14.52 -0.02 -2.40
CA SER A 128 -14.37 -0.89 -3.57
C SER A 128 -13.84 -2.26 -3.18
N THR A 129 -12.86 -2.33 -2.27
CA THR A 129 -12.31 -3.60 -1.78
C THR A 129 -13.38 -4.43 -1.08
N HIS A 130 -14.14 -3.83 -0.15
CA HIS A 130 -15.18 -4.54 0.58
C HIS A 130 -16.31 -5.04 -0.30
N GLN A 131 -16.71 -4.27 -1.31
CA GLN A 131 -17.80 -4.65 -2.21
C GLN A 131 -17.33 -5.70 -3.23
N LEU A 132 -16.24 -5.43 -3.96
CA LEU A 132 -15.82 -6.25 -5.10
C LEU A 132 -15.25 -7.60 -4.67
N VAL A 133 -14.50 -7.65 -3.56
CA VAL A 133 -13.99 -8.92 -3.03
C VAL A 133 -15.14 -9.78 -2.50
N LYS A 134 -16.14 -9.17 -1.86
CA LYS A 134 -17.32 -9.91 -1.36
C LYS A 134 -18.15 -10.52 -2.49
N GLU A 135 -18.18 -9.86 -3.65
CA GLU A 135 -18.82 -10.38 -4.86
C GLU A 135 -18.02 -11.47 -5.58
N GLY A 136 -16.82 -11.80 -5.07
CA GLY A 136 -16.00 -12.91 -5.58
C GLY A 136 -15.02 -12.53 -6.69
N PHE A 137 -14.85 -11.25 -6.99
CA PHE A 137 -13.84 -10.81 -7.97
C PHE A 137 -12.43 -10.87 -7.38
N ARG A 138 -11.43 -11.26 -8.18
CA ARG A 138 -10.05 -10.91 -7.87
C ARG A 138 -9.90 -9.39 -7.99
N TYR A 139 -9.66 -8.77 -6.85
CA TYR A 139 -9.55 -7.32 -6.75
C TYR A 139 -8.53 -6.95 -5.69
N TYR A 140 -7.43 -6.32 -6.11
CA TYR A 140 -6.43 -5.80 -5.18
C TYR A 140 -5.86 -4.49 -5.68
N ILE A 141 -5.90 -3.44 -4.84
CA ILE A 141 -5.30 -2.15 -5.15
C ILE A 141 -3.90 -2.09 -4.53
N CYS A 142 -2.86 -2.05 -5.38
CA CYS A 142 -1.48 -1.93 -4.93
C CYS A 142 -1.23 -0.54 -4.33
N SER A 143 -1.66 0.50 -5.04
CA SER A 143 -1.59 1.91 -4.63
C SER A 143 -2.78 2.66 -5.21
N LEU A 144 -3.17 3.75 -4.58
CA LEU A 144 -4.07 4.77 -5.13
C LEU A 144 -3.76 6.08 -4.40
N SER A 145 -2.92 6.92 -5.00
CA SER A 145 -2.32 8.06 -4.33
C SER A 145 -2.05 9.21 -5.31
N THR A 146 -1.92 10.41 -4.78
CA THR A 146 -1.48 11.62 -5.49
C THR A 146 0.04 11.78 -5.52
N LYS A 147 0.79 10.96 -4.78
CA LYS A 147 2.25 11.10 -4.64
C LYS A 147 3.05 9.86 -5.01
N ILE A 148 2.51 8.67 -4.73
CA ILE A 148 3.27 7.41 -4.84
C ILE A 148 2.58 6.42 -5.78
N ILE A 149 3.39 5.58 -6.41
CA ILE A 149 2.94 4.46 -7.23
C ILE A 149 3.76 3.22 -6.86
N ILE A 150 3.12 2.05 -6.91
CA ILE A 150 3.74 0.78 -6.50
C ILE A 150 3.72 -0.20 -7.67
N TYR A 151 4.91 -0.59 -8.10
CA TYR A 151 5.17 -1.64 -9.07
C TYR A 151 5.70 -2.86 -8.33
N LYS A 152 4.90 -3.93 -8.26
CA LYS A 152 5.26 -5.15 -7.53
C LYS A 152 4.68 -6.38 -8.20
N GLY A 153 5.20 -7.54 -7.82
CA GLY A 153 4.66 -8.81 -8.30
C GLY A 153 5.44 -10.02 -7.81
N GLN A 154 5.07 -11.18 -8.35
CA GLN A 154 5.65 -12.46 -7.98
C GLN A 154 6.81 -12.81 -8.91
N PHE A 155 7.95 -12.17 -8.67
CA PHE A 155 9.18 -12.34 -9.45
C PHE A 155 10.39 -12.01 -8.56
N THR A 156 11.59 -12.32 -9.03
CA THR A 156 12.85 -11.99 -8.35
C THR A 156 13.17 -10.49 -8.47
N PRO A 157 14.02 -9.94 -7.58
CA PRO A 157 14.40 -8.54 -7.66
C PRO A 157 15.02 -8.12 -9.00
N ALA A 158 15.80 -8.98 -9.66
CA ALA A 158 16.38 -8.67 -10.98
C ALA A 158 15.34 -8.65 -12.10
N GLN A 159 14.28 -9.47 -11.99
CA GLN A 159 13.20 -9.50 -12.97
C GLN A 159 12.31 -8.26 -12.90
N LEU A 160 12.26 -7.52 -11.79
CA LEU A 160 11.41 -6.33 -11.62
C LEU A 160 11.53 -5.35 -12.80
N TRP A 161 12.77 -4.99 -13.14
CA TRP A 161 13.08 -4.07 -14.23
C TRP A 161 12.80 -4.67 -15.59
N GLN A 162 12.93 -5.99 -15.75
CA GLN A 162 12.68 -6.65 -17.03
C GLN A 162 11.18 -6.90 -17.26
N TYR A 163 10.39 -6.92 -16.18
CA TYR A 163 8.97 -7.22 -16.22
C TYR A 163 8.13 -5.97 -16.50
N PHE A 164 8.48 -4.81 -15.92
CA PHE A 164 7.74 -3.57 -16.13
C PHE A 164 8.46 -2.64 -17.10
N ASP A 165 7.89 -2.48 -18.29
CA ASP A 165 8.47 -1.63 -19.34
C ASP A 165 8.54 -0.16 -18.92
N ASP A 166 7.58 0.29 -18.11
CA ASP A 166 7.53 1.65 -17.53
C ASP A 166 8.84 2.02 -16.83
N LEU A 167 9.45 1.07 -16.10
CA LEU A 167 10.64 1.33 -15.28
C LEU A 167 11.92 1.52 -16.11
N TRP A 168 11.89 1.22 -17.42
CA TRP A 168 13.00 1.45 -18.35
C TRP A 168 12.89 2.78 -19.09
N ASP A 169 11.74 3.45 -19.05
CA ASP A 169 11.56 4.69 -19.78
C ASP A 169 12.40 5.81 -19.13
N PRO A 170 13.23 6.55 -19.90
CA PRO A 170 14.06 7.63 -19.36
C PRO A 170 13.26 8.82 -18.80
N GLU A 171 11.98 8.96 -19.16
CA GLU A 171 11.07 9.94 -18.57
C GLU A 171 10.43 9.44 -17.26
N PHE A 172 10.65 8.17 -16.87
CA PHE A 172 10.28 7.65 -15.56
C PHE A 172 11.22 8.24 -14.49
N ARG A 173 10.96 9.48 -14.08
CA ARG A 173 11.73 10.20 -13.07
C ARG A 173 11.01 10.13 -11.74
N CYS A 174 11.75 9.79 -10.69
CA CYS A 174 11.25 9.79 -9.33
C CYS A 174 12.26 10.43 -8.36
N TYR A 175 11.77 11.10 -7.32
CA TYR A 175 12.59 11.65 -6.24
C TYR A 175 12.71 10.69 -5.04
N LEU A 176 11.94 9.61 -5.07
CA LEU A 176 11.80 8.64 -3.99
C LEU A 176 11.68 7.24 -4.59
N ALA A 177 12.42 6.29 -4.02
CA ALA A 177 12.26 4.86 -4.30
C ALA A 177 12.44 4.05 -3.01
N LEU A 178 11.54 3.09 -2.78
CA LEU A 178 11.61 2.10 -1.71
C LEU A 178 11.44 0.73 -2.33
N VAL A 179 12.47 -0.10 -2.24
CA VAL A 179 12.50 -1.45 -2.82
C VAL A 179 12.36 -2.50 -1.73
N HIS A 180 11.74 -3.63 -2.08
CA HIS A 180 11.66 -4.78 -1.19
C HIS A 180 11.75 -6.10 -1.97
N ALA A 181 12.43 -7.05 -1.36
CA ALA A 181 12.49 -8.44 -1.81
C ALA A 181 11.99 -9.33 -0.67
N ARG A 182 10.99 -10.16 -0.96
CA ARG A 182 10.31 -10.99 0.03
C ARG A 182 10.94 -12.38 0.12
N PHE A 183 10.91 -12.93 1.32
CA PHE A 183 11.18 -14.35 1.60
C PHE A 183 10.03 -14.88 2.45
N SER A 184 9.32 -15.89 1.98
CA SER A 184 8.13 -16.45 2.62
C SER A 184 8.49 -17.76 3.29
N THR A 185 8.39 -17.81 4.61
CA THR A 185 8.50 -19.06 5.38
C THR A 185 7.15 -19.64 5.75
N ASN A 186 6.12 -18.79 5.91
CA ASN A 186 4.88 -19.16 6.59
C ASN A 186 3.61 -18.99 5.73
N THR A 187 3.74 -18.53 4.47
CA THR A 187 2.59 -18.25 3.61
C THR A 187 2.89 -18.61 2.16
N TYR A 188 1.89 -19.10 1.42
CA TYR A 188 2.00 -19.22 -0.03
C TYR A 188 2.25 -17.86 -0.69
N PRO A 189 3.26 -17.73 -1.57
CA PRO A 189 3.50 -16.50 -2.31
C PRO A 189 2.34 -16.21 -3.25
N SER A 190 2.00 -14.93 -3.40
CA SER A 190 1.03 -14.44 -4.38
C SER A 190 1.43 -13.04 -4.81
N TRP A 191 0.92 -12.60 -5.97
CA TRP A 191 1.17 -11.27 -6.52
C TRP A 191 0.80 -10.15 -5.54
N GLU A 192 -0.34 -10.29 -4.87
CA GLU A 192 -0.89 -9.31 -3.91
C GLU A 192 -0.04 -9.20 -2.65
N ARG A 193 0.61 -10.30 -2.24
CA ARG A 193 1.45 -10.40 -1.03
C ARG A 193 2.88 -9.90 -1.24
N ALA A 194 3.28 -9.61 -2.48
CA ALA A 194 4.53 -8.93 -2.74
C ALA A 194 4.53 -7.54 -2.06
N HIS A 195 5.73 -7.05 -1.78
CA HIS A 195 5.96 -5.75 -1.18
C HIS A 195 6.58 -4.78 -2.22
N PRO A 196 6.55 -3.46 -1.99
CA PRO A 196 5.99 -2.77 -0.82
C PRO A 196 4.46 -2.83 -0.67
N ASN A 197 3.98 -2.55 0.54
CA ASN A 197 2.59 -2.17 0.78
C ASN A 197 2.44 -0.65 0.63
N ARG A 198 1.28 -0.09 0.98
CA ARG A 198 0.88 1.27 0.58
C ARG A 198 1.68 2.34 1.31
N TYR A 199 2.05 2.09 2.56
CA TYR A 199 2.87 2.97 3.39
C TYR A 199 4.17 2.33 3.84
N LEU A 200 4.24 1.00 3.92
CA LEU A 200 5.40 0.31 4.46
C LEU A 200 5.93 -0.84 3.61
N ALA A 201 7.22 -1.13 3.76
CA ALA A 201 7.76 -2.45 3.56
C ALA A 201 8.32 -2.99 4.88
N HIS A 202 8.11 -4.28 5.12
CA HIS A 202 8.45 -4.95 6.36
C HIS A 202 9.38 -6.11 6.06
N ASN A 203 10.51 -6.15 6.74
CA ASN A 203 11.40 -7.29 6.78
C ASN A 203 11.38 -7.85 8.19
N GLY A 204 10.65 -8.95 8.40
CA GLY A 204 10.37 -9.42 9.74
C GLY A 204 9.09 -10.25 9.82
N GLU A 205 8.61 -10.46 11.05
CA GLU A 205 7.36 -11.16 11.36
C GLU A 205 6.70 -10.54 12.59
N ILE A 206 5.40 -10.24 12.51
CA ILE A 206 4.65 -9.73 13.66
C ILE A 206 4.07 -10.90 14.48
N ASN A 207 4.66 -11.17 15.64
CA ASN A 207 4.31 -12.31 16.49
C ASN A 207 3.02 -12.07 17.32
N THR A 208 2.64 -10.80 17.49
CA THR A 208 1.46 -10.40 18.26
C THR A 208 0.18 -10.25 17.41
N LEU A 209 0.26 -10.61 16.12
CA LEU A 209 -0.73 -10.29 15.09
C LEU A 209 -2.19 -10.56 15.50
N ARG A 210 -2.49 -11.76 16.02
CA ARG A 210 -3.87 -12.13 16.39
C ARG A 210 -4.45 -11.22 17.47
N GLY A 211 -3.63 -10.84 18.46
CA GLY A 211 -4.03 -9.91 19.51
C GLY A 211 -4.34 -8.54 18.93
N ASN A 212 -3.44 -8.02 18.09
CA ASN A 212 -3.56 -6.70 17.49
C ASN A 212 -4.79 -6.58 16.57
N ILE A 213 -5.05 -7.61 15.74
CA ILE A 213 -6.25 -7.65 14.89
C ILE A 213 -7.52 -7.64 15.74
N ASN A 214 -7.57 -8.44 16.80
CA ASN A 214 -8.74 -8.51 17.67
C ASN A 214 -8.97 -7.20 18.43
N LEU A 215 -7.91 -6.54 18.90
CA LEU A 215 -7.99 -5.24 19.57
C LEU A 215 -8.43 -4.14 18.61
N MET A 216 -7.91 -4.12 17.37
CA MET A 216 -8.41 -3.21 16.35
C MET A 216 -9.89 -3.43 16.03
N ARG A 217 -10.33 -4.69 15.92
CA ARG A 217 -11.75 -5.02 15.74
C ARG A 217 -12.61 -4.58 16.92
N ALA A 218 -12.13 -4.71 18.15
CA ALA A 218 -12.84 -4.21 19.33
C ALA A 218 -12.98 -2.66 19.29
N ARG A 219 -11.97 -1.96 18.77
CA ARG A 219 -11.99 -0.49 18.62
C ARG A 219 -13.04 -0.03 17.61
N GLU A 220 -13.33 -0.81 16.57
CA GLU A 220 -14.35 -0.46 15.55
C GLU A 220 -15.73 -0.17 16.17
N GLY A 221 -16.05 -0.78 17.33
CA GLY A 221 -17.33 -0.54 18.03
C GLY A 221 -17.42 0.79 18.78
N VAL A 222 -16.30 1.45 19.07
CA VAL A 222 -16.24 2.66 19.91
C VAL A 222 -15.50 3.84 19.26
N MET A 223 -14.79 3.60 18.16
CA MET A 223 -14.08 4.66 17.43
C MET A 223 -15.04 5.69 16.86
N SER A 224 -14.60 6.95 16.89
CA SER A 224 -15.26 8.05 16.19
C SER A 224 -14.23 8.84 15.38
N SER A 225 -14.68 9.48 14.30
CA SER A 225 -13.82 10.30 13.44
C SER A 225 -14.54 11.59 13.12
N LYS A 226 -13.86 12.72 13.34
CA LYS A 226 -14.36 14.05 12.96
C LYS A 226 -14.49 14.19 11.43
N TYR A 227 -13.68 13.45 10.68
CA TYR A 227 -13.62 13.55 9.21
C TYR A 227 -14.67 12.66 8.53
N PHE A 228 -14.93 11.47 9.07
CA PHE A 228 -15.85 10.51 8.46
C PHE A 228 -17.23 10.45 9.14
N GLY A 229 -17.35 10.93 10.38
CA GLY A 229 -18.61 10.93 11.13
C GLY A 229 -19.31 9.56 11.09
N LYS A 230 -20.59 9.56 10.71
CA LYS A 230 -21.39 8.33 10.57
C LYS A 230 -20.92 7.39 9.44
N LYS A 231 -20.15 7.89 8.47
CA LYS A 231 -19.61 7.07 7.36
C LYS A 231 -18.40 6.24 7.78
N LEU A 232 -17.84 6.46 8.97
CA LEU A 232 -16.68 5.72 9.49
C LEU A 232 -16.91 4.21 9.48
N SER A 233 -18.11 3.75 9.85
CA SER A 233 -18.44 2.32 9.89
C SER A 233 -18.37 1.62 8.53
N LYS A 234 -18.50 2.38 7.43
CA LYS A 234 -18.33 1.84 6.07
C LYS A 234 -16.87 1.50 5.75
N LEU A 235 -15.90 2.04 6.51
CA LEU A 235 -14.47 1.74 6.32
C LEU A 235 -14.06 0.43 7.01
N TYR A 236 -14.97 -0.23 7.71
CA TYR A 236 -14.70 -1.47 8.44
C TYR A 236 -14.93 -2.73 7.60
N PRO A 237 -14.14 -3.79 7.79
CA PRO A 237 -13.07 -3.90 8.78
C PRO A 237 -11.82 -3.09 8.38
N VAL A 238 -11.14 -2.51 9.38
CA VAL A 238 -9.89 -1.75 9.19
C VAL A 238 -8.83 -2.67 8.61
N VAL A 239 -8.58 -3.80 9.27
CA VAL A 239 -7.74 -4.88 8.76
C VAL A 239 -8.57 -5.72 7.80
N GLU A 240 -8.17 -5.75 6.53
CA GLU A 240 -8.82 -6.55 5.50
C GLU A 240 -8.64 -8.06 5.77
N PRO A 241 -9.60 -8.92 5.38
CA PRO A 241 -9.46 -10.35 5.53
C PRO A 241 -8.31 -10.90 4.67
N ASN A 242 -7.69 -11.99 5.10
CA ASN A 242 -6.64 -12.74 4.37
C ASN A 242 -5.34 -11.97 4.08
N MET A 243 -5.11 -10.85 4.77
CA MET A 243 -3.86 -10.10 4.69
C MET A 243 -2.71 -10.86 5.36
N SER A 244 -1.48 -10.61 4.89
CA SER A 244 -0.28 -10.97 5.65
C SER A 244 -0.21 -10.15 6.95
N ASP A 245 0.68 -10.55 7.86
CA ASP A 245 1.02 -9.76 9.04
C ASP A 245 1.38 -8.31 8.69
N SER A 246 2.21 -8.15 7.67
CA SER A 246 2.74 -6.91 7.15
C SER A 246 1.67 -6.07 6.45
N GLY A 247 0.77 -6.73 5.71
CA GLY A 247 -0.38 -6.09 5.10
C GLY A 247 -1.41 -5.61 6.13
N SER A 248 -1.57 -6.37 7.21
CA SER A 248 -2.42 -5.99 8.34
C SER A 248 -1.86 -4.78 9.07
N LEU A 249 -0.54 -4.76 9.30
CA LEU A 249 0.19 -3.62 9.85
C LEU A 249 0.01 -2.37 8.98
N ASP A 250 0.15 -2.50 7.65
CA ASP A 250 -0.02 -1.41 6.69
C ASP A 250 -1.45 -0.84 6.69
N ASN A 251 -2.46 -1.70 6.79
CA ASN A 251 -3.87 -1.27 6.89
C ASN A 251 -4.11 -0.39 8.11
N VAL A 252 -3.56 -0.77 9.26
CA VAL A 252 -3.72 -0.01 10.51
C VAL A 252 -2.93 1.29 10.46
N LEU A 253 -1.69 1.25 9.96
CA LEU A 253 -0.84 2.44 9.81
C LEU A 253 -1.53 3.49 8.93
N GLU A 254 -1.99 3.08 7.76
CA GLU A 254 -2.69 3.95 6.83
C GLU A 254 -3.99 4.51 7.44
N PHE A 255 -4.74 3.69 8.18
CA PHE A 255 -5.95 4.14 8.87
C PHE A 255 -5.64 5.20 9.93
N LEU A 256 -4.60 5.02 10.73
CA LEU A 256 -4.17 6.01 11.73
C LEU A 256 -3.77 7.35 11.09
N VAL A 257 -3.08 7.30 9.95
CA VAL A 257 -2.66 8.49 9.22
C VAL A 257 -3.85 9.19 8.56
N VAL A 258 -4.65 8.48 7.75
CA VAL A 258 -5.68 9.09 6.91
C VAL A 258 -6.96 9.38 7.69
N VAL A 259 -7.43 8.42 8.49
CA VAL A 259 -8.68 8.51 9.25
C VAL A 259 -8.45 9.13 10.62
N GLY A 260 -7.35 8.79 11.28
CA GLY A 260 -6.94 9.36 12.57
C GLY A 260 -6.33 10.75 12.44
N GLY A 261 -5.76 11.10 11.28
CA GLY A 261 -5.08 12.38 11.06
C GLY A 261 -3.73 12.49 11.77
N ARG A 262 -3.15 11.36 12.20
CA ARG A 262 -1.81 11.32 12.80
C ARG A 262 -0.75 11.57 11.74
N THR A 263 0.39 12.13 12.14
CA THR A 263 1.55 12.17 11.24
C THR A 263 2.11 10.75 11.04
N LEU A 264 2.76 10.50 9.91
CA LEU A 264 3.36 9.18 9.63
C LEU A 264 4.37 8.76 10.72
N PRO A 265 5.33 9.61 11.16
CA PRO A 265 6.25 9.24 12.23
C PRO A 265 5.53 8.93 13.55
N GLU A 266 4.53 9.73 13.94
CA GLU A 266 3.76 9.50 15.16
C GLU A 266 3.00 8.16 15.11
N ALA A 267 2.37 7.84 13.98
CA ALA A 267 1.65 6.58 13.81
C ALA A 267 2.60 5.37 13.88
N VAL A 268 3.77 5.45 13.23
CA VAL A 268 4.80 4.40 13.29
C VAL A 268 5.31 4.23 14.72
N MET A 269 5.68 5.32 15.42
CA MET A 269 6.15 5.26 16.81
C MET A 269 5.08 4.74 17.78
N THR A 270 3.80 4.99 17.50
CA THR A 270 2.69 4.47 18.29
C THR A 270 2.53 2.97 18.10
N MET A 271 2.65 2.48 16.87
CA MET A 271 2.49 1.06 16.54
C MET A 271 3.70 0.22 16.94
N VAL A 272 4.92 0.72 16.75
CA VAL A 272 6.17 0.03 17.04
C VAL A 272 7.06 0.92 17.93
N PRO A 273 6.72 1.02 19.23
CA PRO A 273 7.49 1.85 20.16
C PRO A 273 8.84 1.22 20.50
N GLU A 274 9.85 2.06 20.76
CA GLU A 274 11.14 1.64 21.28
C GLU A 274 11.01 1.05 22.71
N ALA A 275 12.06 0.37 23.19
CA ALA A 275 12.12 -0.10 24.58
C ALA A 275 12.36 1.08 25.55
N TRP A 276 11.29 1.79 25.92
CA TRP A 276 11.39 3.09 26.61
C TRP A 276 11.35 3.07 28.14
N GLN A 277 10.81 2.01 28.77
CA GLN A 277 10.46 2.03 30.20
C GLN A 277 11.69 2.24 31.11
N ASN A 278 12.75 1.48 30.87
CA ASN A 278 13.97 1.50 31.67
C ASN A 278 15.13 2.24 30.99
N ASP A 279 14.88 2.93 29.89
CA ASP A 279 15.87 3.76 29.23
C ASP A 279 16.08 5.04 30.05
N THR A 280 17.29 5.23 30.57
CA THR A 280 17.73 6.40 31.34
C THR A 280 18.28 7.51 30.45
N GLU A 281 18.67 7.19 29.22
CA GLU A 281 19.23 8.13 28.25
C GLU A 281 18.15 8.74 27.35
N MET A 282 16.97 8.12 27.30
CA MET A 282 15.84 8.63 26.52
C MET A 282 15.37 10.00 27.01
N HIS A 283 15.24 10.94 26.07
CA HIS A 283 14.72 12.27 26.34
C HIS A 283 13.35 12.21 27.05
N PRO A 284 13.12 13.01 28.12
CA PRO A 284 11.90 12.92 28.93
C PRO A 284 10.60 13.04 28.12
N GLU A 285 10.55 13.94 27.14
CA GLU A 285 9.36 14.13 26.29
C GLU A 285 9.03 12.90 25.45
N LYS A 286 10.06 12.20 24.94
CA LYS A 286 9.88 10.96 24.17
C LYS A 286 9.36 9.83 25.05
N LYS A 287 9.88 9.74 26.28
CA LYS A 287 9.42 8.78 27.29
C LYS A 287 7.96 9.01 27.66
N LEU A 288 7.58 10.26 27.89
CA LEU A 288 6.20 10.66 28.15
C LEU A 288 5.28 10.37 26.96
N PHE A 289 5.74 10.62 25.74
CA PHE A 289 5.00 10.26 24.52
C PHE A 289 4.72 8.76 24.47
N TYR A 290 5.72 7.90 24.67
CA TYR A 290 5.52 6.45 24.64
C TYR A 290 4.64 5.94 25.79
N GLN A 291 4.75 6.55 26.97
CA GLN A 291 3.86 6.23 28.09
C GLN A 291 2.41 6.55 27.73
N TRP A 292 2.14 7.71 27.13
CA TRP A 292 0.82 8.09 26.66
C TRP A 292 0.32 7.21 25.51
N SER A 293 1.16 6.96 24.49
CA SER A 293 0.77 6.19 23.31
C SER A 293 0.48 4.72 23.66
N GLY A 294 1.23 4.15 24.60
CA GLY A 294 1.03 2.79 25.12
C GLY A 294 -0.31 2.60 25.86
N CYS A 295 -0.93 3.68 26.36
CA CYS A 295 -2.30 3.62 26.88
C CYS A 295 -3.36 3.54 25.76
N ALA A 296 -3.04 4.01 24.56
CA ALA A 296 -3.97 4.10 23.43
C ALA A 296 -3.88 2.90 22.49
N MET A 297 -2.69 2.33 22.29
CA MET A 297 -2.45 1.25 21.36
C MET A 297 -1.38 0.30 21.88
N GLU A 298 -1.68 -0.99 21.78
CA GLU A 298 -0.74 -2.07 22.02
C GLU A 298 0.35 -2.13 20.94
N PRO A 299 1.60 -2.50 21.30
CA PRO A 299 2.67 -2.66 20.31
C PRO A 299 2.37 -3.78 19.30
N TRP A 300 2.67 -3.51 18.03
CA TRP A 300 2.76 -4.53 16.99
C TRP A 300 4.16 -5.15 17.03
N ASP A 301 4.33 -6.08 17.98
CA ASP A 301 5.63 -6.66 18.34
C ASP A 301 6.01 -7.90 17.50
N GLY A 302 7.32 -8.11 17.38
CA GLY A 302 7.97 -9.14 16.56
C GLY A 302 9.24 -8.60 15.89
N PRO A 303 10.14 -9.45 15.35
CA PRO A 303 11.30 -8.98 14.61
C PRO A 303 10.87 -8.10 13.44
N ALA A 304 11.37 -6.87 13.34
CA ALA A 304 10.95 -5.98 12.27
C ALA A 304 12.03 -4.96 11.90
N LEU A 305 12.32 -4.87 10.61
CA LEU A 305 12.76 -3.63 9.97
C LEU A 305 11.59 -3.10 9.17
N LEU A 306 11.08 -1.93 9.54
CA LEU A 306 10.03 -1.24 8.81
C LEU A 306 10.63 -0.04 8.08
N THR A 307 10.52 -0.03 6.76
CA THR A 307 10.74 1.16 5.95
C THR A 307 9.39 1.71 5.52
N PHE A 308 9.21 3.02 5.61
CA PHE A 308 7.89 3.63 5.42
C PHE A 308 7.96 4.98 4.73
N THR A 309 6.87 5.33 4.03
CA THR A 309 6.72 6.62 3.35
C THR A 309 5.27 6.97 3.07
N ASP A 310 4.94 8.26 3.09
CA ASP A 310 3.70 8.85 2.57
C ASP A 310 3.93 9.66 1.27
N GLY A 311 5.12 9.51 0.66
CA GLY A 311 5.59 10.32 -0.46
C GLY A 311 6.22 11.65 -0.05
N ARG A 312 6.04 12.13 1.19
CA ARG A 312 6.73 13.32 1.73
C ARG A 312 7.88 12.93 2.64
N TYR A 313 7.63 12.04 3.59
CA TYR A 313 8.63 11.48 4.48
C TYR A 313 9.06 10.11 3.97
N ILE A 314 10.34 9.78 4.14
CA ILE A 314 10.82 8.40 4.09
C ILE A 314 11.61 8.13 5.36
N GLY A 315 11.37 6.98 5.97
CA GLY A 315 12.01 6.61 7.23
C GLY A 315 12.17 5.11 7.36
N ALA A 316 12.96 4.73 8.36
CA ALA A 316 13.13 3.36 8.78
C ALA A 316 13.10 3.29 10.31
N ILE A 317 12.53 2.22 10.86
CA ILE A 317 12.58 1.90 12.29
C ILE A 317 12.79 0.40 12.47
N LEU A 318 13.47 0.05 13.56
CA LEU A 318 13.59 -1.33 14.01
C LEU A 318 12.53 -1.65 15.06
N ASP A 319 12.24 -2.94 15.23
CA ASP A 319 11.52 -3.41 16.39
C ASP A 319 12.28 -3.05 17.67
N ARG A 320 11.57 -3.09 18.80
CA ARG A 320 12.09 -2.67 20.10
C ARG A 320 13.36 -3.41 20.57
N ASN A 321 13.65 -4.58 20.01
CA ASN A 321 14.81 -5.40 20.34
C ASN A 321 15.88 -5.40 19.24
N GLY A 322 15.68 -4.71 18.12
CA GLY A 322 16.64 -4.61 17.03
C GLY A 322 16.95 -5.96 16.37
N LEU A 323 15.94 -6.82 16.17
CA LEU A 323 16.14 -8.21 15.74
C LEU A 323 16.44 -8.36 14.25
N ARG A 324 16.45 -7.27 13.49
CA ARG A 324 16.75 -7.23 12.05
C ARG A 324 17.85 -6.22 11.75
N PRO A 325 18.74 -6.50 10.78
CA PRO A 325 19.71 -5.52 10.32
C PRO A 325 19.01 -4.42 9.51
N ALA A 326 19.35 -3.15 9.78
CA ALA A 326 18.86 -1.96 9.06
C ALA A 326 19.85 -1.49 8.00
#